data_AF-A0A3D8V9X4-F1
#
_entry.id   AF-A0A3D8V9X4-F1
#
_cell.length_a   1.000
_cell.length_b   1.000
_cell.length_c   1.000
_cell.angle_alpha   90.00
_cell.angle_beta   90.00
_cell.angle_gamma   90.00
#
_symmetry.space_group_name_H-M   'P 1'
#
loop_
_entity.id
_entity.type
_entity.pdbx_description
1 polymer ?
#
loop_
_entity_poly.entity_id
_entity_poly.type
_entity_poly.pdbx_seq_one_letter_code
_entity_poly.pdbx_strand_id
1 'polypeptide(L)'
;MAITNKTVLKKMSSEIQEAMLQHGNEQKVREHVRSVKLLADLLLEEDTSPQSSPAAVQEPTVEEIRKMMGAGNPEPVQKEDKETKIDHDEANGSSIFDF
;
A
#
# COMPACT_ATOMS: atom_id res chain seq x y z
N MET A 1 14.05 -15.93 -8.47
CA MET A 1 15.49 -15.57 -8.33
C MET A 1 15.58 -14.47 -7.30
N ALA A 2 16.16 -14.72 -6.13
CA ALA A 2 16.47 -13.64 -5.18
C ALA A 2 17.74 -12.94 -5.66
N ILE A 3 17.69 -11.63 -5.88
CA ILE A 3 18.87 -10.84 -6.20
C ILE A 3 19.65 -10.68 -4.89
N THR A 4 20.88 -11.19 -4.83
CA THR A 4 21.70 -11.05 -3.62
C THR A 4 22.28 -9.64 -3.53
N ASN A 5 22.46 -9.11 -2.30
CA ASN A 5 23.09 -7.80 -2.06
C ASN A 5 24.46 -7.70 -2.75
N LYS A 6 25.21 -8.81 -2.81
CA LYS A 6 26.48 -8.90 -3.53
C LYS A 6 26.33 -8.58 -5.04
N THR A 7 25.25 -9.04 -5.67
CA THR A 7 24.98 -8.77 -7.09
C THR A 7 24.70 -7.29 -7.32
N VAL A 8 23.92 -6.66 -6.43
CA VAL A 8 23.60 -5.22 -6.51
C VAL A 8 24.86 -4.37 -6.33
N LEU A 9 25.66 -4.67 -5.30
CA LEU A 9 26.94 -3.99 -5.06
C LEU A 9 27.91 -4.12 -6.24
N LYS A 10 27.98 -5.30 -6.87
CA LYS A 10 28.79 -5.50 -8.08
C LYS A 10 28.29 -4.63 -9.24
N LYS A 11 26.97 -4.47 -9.39
CA LYS A 11 26.37 -3.60 -10.41
C LYS A 11 26.69 -2.13 -10.14
N MET A 12 26.54 -1.66 -8.90
CA MET A 12 26.93 -0.29 -8.52
C MET A 12 28.39 0.00 -8.85
N SER A 13 29.31 -0.94 -8.57
CA SER A 13 30.72 -0.80 -8.91
C SER A 13 30.94 -0.68 -10.43
N SER A 14 30.21 -1.43 -11.25
CA SER A 14 30.31 -1.37 -12.71
C SER A 14 29.85 -0.01 -13.24
N GLU A 15 28.71 0.48 -12.75
CA GLU A 15 28.17 1.80 -13.14
C GLU A 15 29.15 2.94 -12.78
N ILE A 16 29.80 2.87 -11.61
CA ILE A 16 30.81 3.86 -11.21
C ILE A 16 32.02 3.79 -12.16
N GLN A 17 32.50 2.59 -12.50
CA GLN A 17 33.61 2.44 -13.45
C GLN A 17 33.25 2.98 -14.84
N GLU A 18 32.04 2.71 -15.33
CA GLU A 18 31.57 3.24 -16.62
C GLU A 18 31.44 4.77 -16.61
N ALA A 19 30.95 5.36 -15.51
CA ALA A 19 30.92 6.80 -15.33
C ALA A 19 32.33 7.42 -15.38
N MET A 20 33.31 6.76 -14.74
CA MET A 20 34.71 7.20 -14.76
C MET A 20 35.31 7.12 -16.18
N LEU A 21 34.97 6.09 -16.96
CA LEU A 21 35.41 5.97 -18.35
C LEU A 21 34.78 7.06 -19.24
N GLN A 22 33.54 7.43 -18.97
CA GLN A 22 32.76 8.41 -19.74
C GLN A 22 32.83 9.84 -19.15
N HIS A 23 33.84 10.15 -18.34
CA HIS A 23 34.01 11.44 -17.65
C HIS A 23 33.98 12.67 -18.57
N GLY A 24 34.27 12.52 -19.86
CA GLY A 24 34.18 13.60 -20.86
C GLY A 24 32.75 13.96 -21.28
N ASN A 25 31.73 13.19 -20.88
CA ASN A 25 30.33 13.44 -21.18
C ASN A 25 29.51 13.52 -19.89
N GLU A 26 29.24 14.74 -19.44
CA GLU A 26 28.52 15.02 -18.19
C GLU A 26 27.14 14.36 -18.14
N GLN A 27 26.42 14.32 -19.26
CA GLN A 27 25.11 13.69 -19.33
C GLN A 27 25.22 12.18 -19.01
N LYS A 28 26.21 11.51 -19.59
CA LYS A 28 26.44 10.08 -19.34
C LYS A 28 26.85 9.80 -17.92
N VAL A 29 27.73 10.62 -17.34
CA VAL A 29 28.09 10.53 -15.92
C VAL A 29 26.84 10.64 -15.05
N ARG A 30 25.95 11.61 -15.33
CA ARG A 30 24.70 11.79 -14.58
C ARG A 30 23.75 10.61 -14.72
N GLU A 31 23.69 9.97 -15.89
CA GLU A 31 22.89 8.75 -16.11
C GLU A 31 23.39 7.60 -15.21
N HIS A 32 24.69 7.31 -15.21
CA HIS A 32 25.29 6.27 -14.36
C HIS A 32 25.12 6.57 -12.87
N VAL A 33 25.28 7.82 -12.44
CA VAL A 33 25.05 8.23 -11.05
C VAL A 33 23.59 8.00 -10.63
N ARG A 34 22.62 8.25 -11.51
CA ARG A 34 21.21 7.93 -11.23
C ARG A 34 20.99 6.42 -11.08
N SER A 35 21.62 5.60 -11.92
CA SER A 35 21.57 4.14 -11.79
C SER A 35 22.09 3.68 -10.43
N VAL A 36 23.25 4.21 -10.00
CA VAL A 36 23.82 3.91 -8.67
C VAL A 36 22.88 4.31 -7.54
N LYS A 37 22.25 5.49 -7.63
CA LYS A 37 21.26 5.93 -6.64
C LYS A 37 20.09 4.95 -6.56
N LEU A 38 19.50 4.58 -7.68
CA LEU A 38 18.36 3.65 -7.70
C LEU A 38 18.71 2.28 -7.09
N LEU A 39 19.90 1.79 -7.38
CA LEU A 39 20.39 0.53 -6.80
C LEU A 39 20.62 0.63 -5.29
N ALA A 40 21.05 1.79 -4.80
CA ALA A 40 21.19 2.05 -3.37
C ALA A 40 19.82 2.16 -2.69
N ASP A 41 18.88 2.88 -3.30
CA ASP A 41 17.52 3.03 -2.78
C ASP A 41 16.85 1.65 -2.64
N LEU A 42 16.97 0.77 -3.65
CA LEU A 42 16.46 -0.61 -3.60
C LEU A 42 17.03 -1.44 -2.43
N LEU A 43 18.32 -1.27 -2.12
CA LEU A 43 18.97 -1.97 -1.00
C LEU A 43 18.50 -1.46 0.37
N LEU A 44 18.19 -0.16 0.47
CA LEU A 44 17.77 0.48 1.72
C LEU A 44 16.26 0.35 1.97
N GLU A 45 15.46 0.22 0.90
CA GLU A 45 14.01 0.04 1.00
C GLU A 45 13.63 -1.28 1.71
N GLU A 46 14.44 -2.34 1.59
CA GLU A 46 14.23 -3.61 2.31
C GLU A 46 14.22 -3.41 3.84
N ASP A 47 15.04 -2.49 4.36
CA ASP A 47 15.11 -2.18 5.80
C ASP A 47 13.96 -1.29 6.30
N THR A 48 13.21 -0.65 5.39
CA THR A 48 12.08 0.24 5.72
C THR A 48 10.73 -0.44 5.71
N SER A 49 10.66 -1.74 5.42
CA SER A 49 9.48 -2.50 5.80
C SER A 49 9.33 -2.36 7.32
N PRO A 50 8.26 -1.71 7.83
CA PRO A 50 8.03 -1.76 9.25
C PRO A 50 8.00 -3.24 9.57
N GLN A 51 8.84 -3.69 10.50
CA GLN A 51 8.59 -4.94 11.18
C GLN A 51 7.22 -4.74 11.83
N SER A 52 6.17 -5.04 11.06
CA SER A 52 4.87 -5.41 11.57
C SER A 52 5.19 -6.67 12.34
N SER A 53 5.59 -6.46 13.60
CA SER A 53 5.23 -7.35 14.68
C SER A 53 3.86 -7.90 14.32
N PRO A 54 3.69 -9.23 14.21
CA PRO A 54 2.40 -9.78 13.85
C PRO A 54 1.44 -9.18 14.86
N ALA A 55 0.55 -8.28 14.39
CA ALA A 55 -0.44 -7.67 15.24
C ALA A 55 -1.12 -8.85 15.91
N ALA A 56 -0.95 -8.97 17.23
CA ALA A 56 -1.50 -10.06 17.98
C ALA A 56 -2.98 -10.08 17.60
N VAL A 57 -3.38 -11.11 16.87
CA VAL A 57 -4.77 -11.29 16.45
C VAL A 57 -5.53 -11.41 17.76
N GLN A 58 -6.17 -10.32 18.18
CA GLN A 58 -7.02 -10.35 19.35
C GLN A 58 -8.18 -11.26 18.99
N GLU A 59 -8.18 -12.46 19.56
CA GLU A 59 -9.31 -13.35 19.45
C GLU A 59 -10.54 -12.60 19.99
N PRO A 60 -11.63 -12.53 19.22
CA PRO A 60 -12.82 -11.81 19.65
C PRO A 60 -13.35 -12.45 20.92
N THR A 61 -13.71 -11.61 21.89
CA THR A 61 -14.27 -12.08 23.15
C THR A 61 -15.64 -12.72 22.92
N VAL A 62 -16.04 -13.64 23.81
CA VAL A 62 -17.31 -14.39 23.71
C VAL A 62 -18.52 -13.44 23.60
N GLU A 63 -18.44 -12.26 24.22
CA GLU A 63 -19.49 -11.24 24.16
C GLU A 63 -19.61 -10.58 22.78
N GLU A 64 -18.49 -10.34 22.09
CA GLU A 64 -18.47 -9.79 20.73
C GLU A 64 -19.02 -10.80 19.72
N ILE A 65 -18.64 -12.07 19.86
CA ILE A 65 -19.19 -13.17 19.04
C ILE A 65 -20.70 -13.30 19.25
N ARG A 66 -21.17 -13.20 20.51
CA ARG A 66 -22.59 -13.26 20.85
C ARG A 66 -23.38 -12.11 20.23
N LYS A 67 -22.79 -10.91 20.16
CA LYS A 67 -23.40 -9.73 19.53
C LYS A 67 -23.47 -9.87 18.01
N MET A 68 -22.46 -10.48 17.37
CA MET A 68 -22.49 -10.81 15.95
C MET A 68 -23.52 -11.89 15.60
N MET A 69 -23.76 -12.86 16.49
CA MET A 69 -24.81 -13.88 16.34
C MET A 69 -26.23 -13.36 16.59
N GLY A 70 -26.41 -12.04 16.77
CA GLY A 70 -27.74 -11.43 16.90
C GLY A 70 -28.42 -11.69 18.25
N ALA A 71 -27.72 -12.23 19.24
CA ALA A 71 -28.28 -12.53 20.56
C ALA A 71 -28.42 -11.29 21.48
N GLY A 72 -28.29 -10.09 20.92
CA GLY A 72 -28.39 -8.81 21.61
C GLY A 72 -29.39 -7.85 20.98
N ASN A 73 -30.49 -8.37 20.42
CA ASN A 73 -31.57 -7.54 19.91
C ASN A 73 -32.43 -7.05 21.10
N PRO A 74 -32.40 -5.75 21.50
CA PRO A 74 -33.54 -5.20 22.20
C PRO A 74 -34.70 -5.19 21.19
N GLU A 75 -35.83 -5.75 21.58
CA GLU A 75 -37.07 -5.72 20.80
C GLU A 75 -37.38 -4.28 20.33
N PRO A 76 -37.82 -4.09 19.08
CA PRO A 76 -38.16 -2.76 18.59
C PRO A 76 -39.47 -2.31 19.24
N VAL A 77 -39.37 -1.39 20.20
CA VAL A 77 -40.54 -0.66 20.69
C VAL A 77 -41.02 0.28 19.59
N GLN A 78 -42.12 -0.11 18.95
CA GLN A 78 -42.87 0.72 18.01
C GLN A 78 -43.48 1.95 18.70
N LYS A 79 -43.42 3.11 18.03
CA LYS A 79 -44.49 4.10 17.78
C LYS A 79 -43.87 5.46 17.42
N GLU A 80 -43.92 5.83 16.14
CA GLU A 80 -44.83 6.85 15.57
C GLU A 80 -44.41 8.30 15.88
N ASP A 81 -43.80 8.99 14.90
CA ASP A 81 -44.43 10.16 14.25
C ASP A 81 -43.53 10.88 13.22
N LYS A 82 -44.17 11.22 12.09
CA LYS A 82 -43.95 12.38 11.19
C LYS A 82 -42.79 12.38 10.16
N GLU A 83 -43.22 12.04 8.94
CA GLU A 83 -43.06 12.82 7.70
C GLU A 83 -41.79 13.67 7.52
N THR A 84 -40.91 13.22 6.61
CA THR A 84 -40.54 14.02 5.43
C THR A 84 -40.15 13.09 4.29
N LYS A 85 -40.95 13.18 3.23
CA LYS A 85 -40.77 12.56 1.92
C LYS A 85 -39.49 13.12 1.29
N ILE A 86 -38.44 12.30 1.17
CA ILE A 86 -37.29 12.63 0.32
C ILE A 86 -37.44 11.76 -0.94
N ASP A 87 -37.69 12.46 -2.03
CA ASP A 87 -37.77 11.96 -3.39
C ASP A 87 -36.40 11.38 -3.79
N HIS A 88 -36.35 10.09 -4.13
CA HIS A 88 -35.12 9.37 -4.47
C HIS A 88 -34.99 9.13 -5.98
N ASP A 89 -35.55 10.01 -6.81
CA ASP A 89 -35.59 9.82 -8.27
C ASP A 89 -34.31 10.22 -9.03
N GLU A 90 -33.19 10.52 -8.36
CA GLU A 90 -31.92 10.83 -9.07
C GLU A 90 -30.63 10.40 -8.35
N ALA A 91 -30.68 9.38 -7.47
CA ALA A 91 -29.49 8.90 -6.74
C ALA A 91 -28.63 7.87 -7.49
N ASN A 92 -29.09 7.39 -8.66
CA ASN A 92 -28.34 6.49 -9.52
C ASN A 92 -28.14 7.15 -10.90
N GLY A 93 -27.21 8.12 -10.95
CA GLY A 93 -26.69 8.63 -12.22
C GLY A 93 -26.16 7.48 -13.09
N SER A 94 -26.34 7.58 -14.40
CA SER A 94 -25.92 6.56 -15.38
C SER A 94 -24.48 6.13 -15.13
N SER A 95 -24.31 4.87 -14.73
CA SER A 95 -23.01 4.29 -14.36
C SER A 95 -21.95 4.56 -15.42
N ILE A 96 -20.81 5.10 -15.01
CA ILE A 96 -19.66 5.45 -15.86
C ILE A 96 -18.80 4.23 -16.26
N PHE A 97 -19.27 3.03 -15.96
CA PHE A 97 -18.68 1.77 -16.39
C PHE A 97 -19.67 1.01 -17.28
N ASP A 98 -19.95 1.59 -18.45
CA ASP A 98 -20.51 0.88 -19.60
C ASP A 98 -19.39 0.79 -20.65
N PHE A 99 -18.68 -0.34 -20.66
CA PHE A 99 -17.69 -0.72 -21.66
C PHE A 99 -18.35 -1.66 -22.67
#